data_AF-A0A945F4F6-F1
#
_entry.id   AF-A0A945F4F6-F1
#
_cell.length_a   1.000
_cell.length_b   1.000
_cell.length_c   1.000
_cell.angle_alpha   90.00
_cell.angle_beta   90.00
_cell.angle_gamma   90.00
#
_symmetry.space_group_name_H-M   'P 1'
#
loop_
_entity.id
_entity.type
_entity.pdbx_description
1 polymer ?
#
loop_
_entity_poly.entity_id
_entity_poly.type
_entity_poly.pdbx_seq_one_letter_code
_entity_poly.pdbx_strand_id
1 'polypeptide(L)'
;MNKATKRILFWTGAALVIAASVFIVIQGAEPSSNTDISVGEIAETDWSKGNPEAKVTLIEYSDFQCPACASFAALVDNMMKEYGSHVHFAYRHFPLKSIHPNATLAARAANAAGEQGQFFEMHNLLFLNTDYWASKNPKEAEDAFAELAVSLEIDPQKFLGL
;
A
#
# COMPACT_ATOMS: atom_id res chain seq x y z
N MET A 1 -30.80 -18.39 63.72
CA MET A 1 -30.18 -17.32 62.90
C MET A 1 -30.94 -16.02 63.11
N ASN A 2 -30.29 -14.94 63.55
CA ASN A 2 -30.97 -13.69 63.89
C ASN A 2 -31.26 -12.81 62.64
N LYS A 3 -32.13 -11.80 62.78
CA LYS A 3 -32.51 -10.91 61.66
C LYS A 3 -31.31 -10.18 61.05
N ALA A 4 -30.28 -9.87 61.84
CA ALA A 4 -29.07 -9.21 61.36
C ALA A 4 -28.24 -10.13 60.46
N THR A 5 -28.03 -11.40 60.84
CA THR A 5 -27.31 -12.40 60.05
C THR A 5 -28.01 -12.66 58.70
N LYS A 6 -29.35 -12.69 58.67
CA LYS A 6 -30.12 -12.83 57.42
C LYS A 6 -29.96 -11.62 56.49
N ARG A 7 -29.93 -10.40 57.03
CA ARG A 7 -29.71 -9.17 56.25
C ARG A 7 -28.29 -9.10 55.71
N ILE A 8 -27.30 -9.48 56.52
CA ILE A 8 -25.89 -9.52 56.10
C ILE A 8 -25.72 -10.50 54.95
N LEU A 9 -26.23 -11.74 55.08
CA LEU A 9 -26.16 -12.75 54.01
C LEU A 9 -26.83 -12.29 52.71
N PHE A 10 -27.96 -11.60 52.82
CA PHE A 10 -28.68 -11.08 51.66
C PHE A 10 -27.88 -10.01 50.92
N TRP A 11 -27.30 -9.05 51.65
CA TRP A 11 -26.52 -7.97 51.04
C TRP A 11 -25.17 -8.43 50.48
N THR A 12 -24.48 -9.38 51.12
CA THR A 12 -23.27 -9.97 50.51
C THR A 12 -23.59 -10.77 49.25
N GLY A 13 -24.68 -11.53 49.23
CA GLY A 13 -25.15 -12.21 48.03
C GLY A 13 -25.46 -11.23 46.89
N ALA A 14 -26.18 -10.14 47.19
CA ALA A 14 -26.50 -9.11 46.21
C ALA A 14 -25.24 -8.43 45.65
N ALA A 15 -24.27 -8.09 46.51
CA ALA A 15 -23.01 -7.47 46.08
C ALA A 15 -22.19 -8.38 45.16
N LEU A 16 -22.15 -9.68 45.43
CA LEU A 16 -21.45 -10.65 44.58
C LEU A 16 -22.10 -10.79 43.20
N VAL A 17 -23.44 -10.77 43.12
CA VAL A 17 -24.16 -10.81 41.83
C VAL A 17 -23.91 -9.54 41.02
N ILE A 18 -23.88 -8.38 41.66
CA ILE A 18 -23.56 -7.10 41.00
C ILE A 18 -22.11 -7.12 40.49
N ALA A 19 -21.15 -7.56 41.30
CA ALA A 19 -19.76 -7.66 40.89
C ALA A 19 -19.58 -8.63 39.71
N ALA A 20 -20.23 -9.80 39.75
CA ALA A 20 -20.17 -10.78 38.67
C ALA A 20 -20.81 -10.26 37.38
N SER A 21 -21.95 -9.56 37.47
CA SER A 21 -22.62 -8.98 36.29
C SER A 21 -21.81 -7.83 35.68
N VAL A 22 -21.23 -6.95 36.50
CA VAL A 22 -20.31 -5.90 36.02
C VAL A 22 -19.08 -6.52 35.35
N PHE A 23 -18.51 -7.58 35.93
CA PHE A 23 -17.37 -8.29 35.36
C PHE A 23 -17.70 -8.94 34.01
N ILE A 24 -18.87 -9.59 33.89
CA ILE A 24 -19.36 -10.16 32.62
C ILE A 24 -19.56 -9.08 31.56
N VAL A 25 -20.11 -7.91 31.93
CA VAL A 25 -20.31 -6.80 31.00
C VAL A 25 -18.97 -6.20 30.54
N ILE A 26 -17.99 -6.07 31.44
CA ILE A 26 -16.65 -5.56 31.10
C ILE A 26 -15.88 -6.56 30.23
N GLN A 27 -15.99 -7.87 30.48
CA GLN A 27 -15.37 -8.90 29.64
C GLN A 27 -16.06 -9.09 28.28
N GLY A 28 -17.39 -8.92 28.23
CA GLY A 28 -18.14 -9.01 26.97
C GLY A 28 -18.01 -7.78 26.08
N ALA A 29 -17.51 -6.67 26.63
CA ALA A 29 -17.14 -5.46 25.90
C ALA A 29 -15.68 -5.53 25.43
N GLU A 30 -15.29 -6.62 24.76
CA GLU A 30 -14.09 -6.52 23.93
C GLU A 30 -14.38 -5.53 22.79
N PRO A 31 -13.50 -4.55 22.53
CA PRO A 31 -13.64 -3.71 21.35
C PRO A 31 -13.69 -4.65 20.16
N SER A 32 -14.78 -4.61 19.39
CA SER A 32 -14.91 -5.44 18.19
C SER A 32 -13.65 -5.24 17.38
N SER A 33 -12.81 -6.28 17.29
CA SER A 33 -11.59 -6.17 16.52
C SER A 33 -12.04 -5.77 15.13
N ASN A 34 -11.53 -4.63 14.65
CA ASN A 34 -11.71 -4.24 13.27
C ASN A 34 -11.44 -5.49 12.45
N THR A 35 -12.35 -5.83 11.54
CA THR A 35 -12.10 -6.90 10.58
C THR A 35 -10.73 -6.59 10.00
N ASP A 36 -9.73 -7.43 10.31
CA ASP A 36 -8.36 -7.24 9.83
C ASP A 36 -8.47 -7.33 8.31
N ILE A 37 -8.61 -6.17 7.67
CA ILE A 37 -8.31 -6.04 6.25
C ILE A 37 -6.80 -6.19 6.20
N SER A 38 -6.34 -7.45 6.16
CA SER A 38 -4.97 -7.78 5.84
C SER A 38 -4.76 -7.27 4.42
N VAL A 39 -4.13 -6.11 4.28
CA VAL A 39 -3.76 -5.51 2.99
C VAL A 39 -2.63 -6.33 2.30
N GLY A 40 -2.34 -7.52 2.84
CA GLY A 40 -1.14 -8.31 2.57
C GLY A 40 0.08 -7.65 3.20
N GLU A 41 0.98 -8.45 3.75
CA GLU A 41 2.34 -7.96 4.04
C GLU A 41 3.02 -7.53 2.73
N ILE A 42 4.05 -6.69 2.84
CA ILE A 42 4.91 -6.39 1.69
C ILE A 42 5.66 -7.67 1.31
N ALA A 43 5.48 -8.13 0.08
CA ALA A 43 6.14 -9.32 -0.43
C ALA A 43 7.57 -9.00 -0.84
N GLU A 44 8.46 -9.99 -0.84
CA GLU A 44 9.84 -9.83 -1.35
C GLU A 44 9.89 -9.38 -2.82
N THR A 45 8.83 -9.63 -3.58
CA THR A 45 8.70 -9.23 -4.98
C THR A 45 8.14 -7.81 -5.16
N ASP A 46 7.72 -7.14 -4.08
CA ASP A 46 7.24 -5.77 -4.14
C ASP A 46 8.43 -4.80 -4.27
N TRP A 47 8.28 -3.81 -5.14
CA TRP A 47 9.21 -2.69 -5.17
C TRP A 47 8.90 -1.75 -4.02
N SER A 48 9.84 -1.61 -3.08
CA SER A 48 9.63 -0.81 -1.87
C SER A 48 10.80 0.14 -1.57
N LYS A 49 10.49 1.25 -0.89
CA LYS A 49 11.46 2.25 -0.41
C LYS A 49 11.03 2.79 0.96
N GLY A 50 11.95 3.48 1.64
CA GLY A 50 11.74 4.00 2.99
C GLY A 50 12.31 3.08 4.08
N ASN A 51 11.77 3.17 5.30
CA ASN A 51 12.24 2.37 6.43
C ASN A 51 11.43 1.06 6.53
N PRO A 52 12.05 -0.13 6.32
CA PRO A 52 11.34 -1.41 6.41
C PRO A 52 10.83 -1.74 7.82
N GLU A 53 11.37 -1.10 8.86
CA GLU A 53 10.93 -1.25 10.26
C GLU A 53 9.94 -0.15 10.69
N ALA A 54 9.41 0.62 9.74
CA ALA A 54 8.44 1.65 10.01
C ALA A 54 7.14 1.07 10.59
N LYS A 55 6.52 1.80 11.53
CA LYS A 55 5.20 1.43 12.06
C LYS A 55 4.05 1.69 11.09
N VAL A 56 4.31 2.46 10.04
CA VAL A 56 3.33 2.82 9.01
C VAL A 56 3.79 2.23 7.68
N THR A 57 2.91 1.44 7.08
CA THR A 57 3.11 0.84 5.77
C THR A 57 2.10 1.44 4.79
N LEU A 58 2.59 1.90 3.64
CA LEU A 58 1.75 2.33 2.52
C LEU A 58 1.98 1.38 1.35
N ILE A 59 0.94 0.63 0.98
CA ILE A 59 0.92 -0.19 -0.24
C ILE A 59 0.05 0.54 -1.27
N GLU A 60 0.65 0.97 -2.36
CA GLU A 60 -0.05 1.62 -3.46
C GLU A 60 -0.27 0.63 -4.61
N TYR A 61 -1.52 0.49 -5.02
CA TYR A 61 -1.89 -0.16 -6.29
C TYR A 61 -2.14 0.92 -7.33
N SER A 62 -1.34 0.96 -8.39
CA SER A 62 -1.32 2.11 -9.29
C SER A 62 -1.19 1.71 -10.77
N ASP A 63 -1.64 2.62 -11.63
CA ASP A 63 -1.62 2.50 -13.08
C ASP A 63 -0.88 3.71 -13.67
N PHE A 64 0.23 3.46 -14.36
CA PHE A 64 1.07 4.51 -14.94
C PHE A 64 0.34 5.40 -15.96
N GLN A 65 -0.72 4.92 -16.61
CA GLN A 65 -1.47 5.69 -17.61
C GLN A 65 -2.66 6.44 -17.01
N CYS A 66 -2.97 6.21 -15.73
CA CYS A 66 -4.06 6.88 -15.05
C CYS A 66 -3.66 8.30 -14.59
N PRO A 67 -4.37 9.36 -15.01
CA PRO A 67 -4.05 10.74 -14.60
C PRO A 67 -4.17 10.97 -13.09
N ALA A 68 -5.11 10.29 -12.42
CA ALA A 68 -5.27 10.37 -10.97
C ALA A 68 -4.08 9.71 -10.24
N CYS A 69 -3.59 8.57 -10.75
CA CYS A 69 -2.39 7.91 -10.24
C CYS A 69 -1.15 8.81 -10.40
N ALA A 70 -0.99 9.48 -11.55
CA ALA A 70 0.11 10.43 -11.75
C ALA A 70 0.09 11.58 -10.73
N SER A 71 -1.11 12.11 -10.43
CA SER A 71 -1.29 13.16 -9.41
C SER A 71 -0.94 12.65 -8.01
N PHE A 72 -1.32 11.40 -7.70
CA PHE A 72 -1.03 10.77 -6.42
C PHE A 72 0.46 10.43 -6.26
N ALA A 73 1.13 9.96 -7.31
CA ALA A 73 2.56 9.67 -7.29
C ALA A 73 3.39 10.90 -6.86
N ALA A 74 3.05 12.09 -7.36
CA ALA A 74 3.70 13.34 -6.95
C ALA A 74 3.47 13.67 -5.46
N LEU A 75 2.27 13.38 -4.93
CA LEU A 75 1.95 13.56 -3.52
C LEU A 75 2.75 12.58 -2.65
N VAL A 76 2.77 11.29 -3.03
CA VAL A 76 3.53 10.24 -2.33
C VAL A 76 5.02 10.56 -2.33
N ASP A 77 5.58 11.03 -3.45
CA ASP A 77 6.99 11.42 -3.49
C ASP A 77 7.32 12.58 -2.56
N ASN A 78 6.44 13.57 -2.42
CA ASN A 78 6.61 14.64 -1.44
C ASN A 78 6.51 14.12 -0.01
N MET A 79 5.52 13.25 0.26
CA MET A 79 5.37 12.60 1.57
C MET A 79 6.62 11.77 1.92
N MET A 80 7.17 11.00 0.98
CA MET A 80 8.36 10.17 1.21
C MET A 80 9.63 11.00 1.42
N LYS A 81 9.74 12.19 0.83
CA LYS A 81 10.83 13.13 1.13
C LYS A 81 10.79 13.64 2.57
N GLU A 82 9.59 13.90 3.10
CA GLU A 82 9.42 14.45 4.45
C GLU A 82 9.39 13.35 5.53
N TYR A 83 8.73 12.22 5.25
CA TYR A 83 8.41 11.17 6.21
C TYR A 83 9.03 9.80 5.89
N GLY A 84 9.92 9.68 4.91
CA GLY A 84 10.43 8.38 4.44
C GLY A 84 11.11 7.51 5.50
N SER A 85 11.64 8.09 6.58
CA SER A 85 12.19 7.33 7.73
C SER A 85 11.12 6.71 8.64
N HIS A 86 9.87 7.14 8.50
CA HIS A 86 8.71 6.70 9.29
C HIS A 86 7.70 5.88 8.49
N VAL A 87 7.97 5.63 7.20
CA VAL A 87 7.06 4.94 6.28
C VAL A 87 7.81 3.86 5.50
N HIS A 88 7.23 2.65 5.42
CA HIS A 88 7.60 1.64 4.44
C HIS A 88 6.62 1.72 3.28
N PHE A 89 7.09 2.18 2.12
CA PHE A 89 6.27 2.33 0.93
C PHE A 89 6.52 1.18 -0.04
N ALA A 90 5.47 0.50 -0.49
CA ALA A 90 5.52 -0.51 -1.53
C ALA A 90 4.57 -0.15 -2.68
N TYR A 91 5.02 -0.43 -3.90
CA TYR A 91 4.28 -0.17 -5.13
C TYR A 91 3.88 -1.48 -5.81
N ARG A 92 2.62 -1.59 -6.22
CA ARG A 92 2.04 -2.73 -6.93
C ARG A 92 1.34 -2.26 -8.20
N HIS A 93 1.65 -2.90 -9.33
CA HIS A 93 1.01 -2.57 -10.61
C HIS A 93 -0.46 -2.98 -10.59
N PHE A 94 -1.34 -2.07 -11.04
CA PHE A 94 -2.77 -2.33 -11.22
C PHE A 94 -3.27 -1.75 -12.56
N PRO A 95 -2.79 -2.26 -13.71
CA PRO A 95 -3.13 -1.71 -15.02
C PRO A 95 -4.62 -1.93 -15.35
N LEU A 96 -5.33 -0.85 -15.63
CA LEU A 96 -6.73 -0.84 -16.06
C LEU A 96 -6.84 -1.11 -17.56
N LYS A 97 -6.52 -2.36 -17.94
CA LYS A 97 -6.33 -2.81 -19.34
C LYS A 97 -7.47 -2.49 -20.31
N SER A 98 -8.70 -2.29 -19.81
CA SER A 98 -9.86 -1.95 -20.65
C SER A 98 -9.87 -0.51 -21.15
N ILE A 99 -9.22 0.41 -20.43
CA ILE A 99 -9.24 1.85 -20.72
C ILE A 99 -7.84 2.44 -20.88
N HIS A 100 -6.81 1.75 -20.41
CA HIS A 100 -5.42 2.16 -20.48
C HIS A 100 -4.58 1.13 -21.28
N PRO A 101 -4.52 1.25 -22.61
CA PRO A 101 -3.89 0.23 -23.47
C PRO A 101 -2.38 0.08 -23.26
N ASN A 102 -1.70 1.13 -22.80
CA ASN A 102 -0.24 1.16 -22.61
C ASN A 102 0.17 0.91 -21.14
N ALA A 103 -0.76 0.84 -20.19
CA ALA A 103 -0.48 0.64 -18.77
C ALA A 103 0.33 -0.63 -18.48
N THR A 104 0.03 -1.73 -19.17
CA THR A 104 0.77 -2.99 -18.99
C THR A 104 2.20 -2.89 -19.52
N LEU A 105 2.41 -2.15 -20.62
CA LEU A 105 3.74 -1.93 -21.19
C LEU A 105 4.58 -1.03 -20.29
N ALA A 106 3.98 0.04 -19.74
CA ALA A 106 4.62 0.90 -18.74
C ALA A 106 5.01 0.11 -17.47
N ALA A 107 4.13 -0.77 -16.98
CA ALA A 107 4.43 -1.64 -15.84
C ALA A 107 5.62 -2.57 -16.11
N ARG A 108 5.69 -3.15 -17.31
CA ARG A 108 6.84 -3.96 -17.76
C ARG A 108 8.12 -3.12 -17.81
N ALA A 109 8.06 -1.91 -18.33
CA ALA A 109 9.19 -1.01 -18.39
C ALA A 109 9.73 -0.67 -16.98
N ALA A 110 8.84 -0.35 -16.04
CA ALA A 110 9.23 -0.12 -14.65
C ALA A 110 9.92 -1.35 -14.03
N ASN A 111 9.37 -2.55 -14.23
CA ASN A 111 9.98 -3.78 -13.72
C ASN A 111 11.35 -4.07 -14.37
N ALA A 112 11.49 -3.88 -15.67
CA ALA A 112 12.77 -4.05 -16.37
C ALA A 112 13.85 -3.08 -15.89
N ALA A 113 13.45 -1.86 -15.50
CA ALA A 113 14.34 -0.93 -14.81
C ALA A 113 14.65 -1.40 -13.38
N GLY A 114 13.66 -1.94 -12.67
CA GLY A 114 13.83 -2.52 -11.34
C GLY A 114 14.81 -3.69 -11.29
N GLU A 115 14.80 -4.57 -12.29
CA GLU A 115 15.80 -5.64 -12.45
C GLU A 115 17.23 -5.11 -12.63
N GLN A 116 17.35 -3.82 -12.96
CA GLN A 116 18.61 -3.09 -13.11
C GLN A 116 18.85 -2.11 -11.94
N GLY A 117 18.05 -2.19 -10.88
CA GLY A 117 18.18 -1.38 -9.66
C GLY A 117 17.56 0.00 -9.73
N GLN A 118 16.75 0.30 -10.75
CA GLN A 118 16.21 1.64 -11.02
C GLN A 118 14.68 1.68 -11.18
N PHE A 119 13.97 0.91 -10.35
CA PHE A 119 12.51 0.84 -10.41
C PHE A 119 11.87 2.22 -10.19
N PHE A 120 12.25 2.92 -9.11
CA PHE A 120 11.58 4.16 -8.70
C PHE A 120 11.95 5.34 -9.61
N GLU A 121 13.13 5.31 -10.21
CA GLU A 121 13.57 6.26 -11.22
C GLU A 121 12.71 6.14 -12.48
N MET A 122 12.52 4.92 -12.99
CA MET A 122 11.64 4.68 -14.14
C MET A 122 10.17 4.94 -13.81
N HIS A 123 9.70 4.54 -12.63
CA HIS A 123 8.36 4.87 -12.11
C HIS A 123 8.10 6.38 -12.19
N ASN A 124 9.05 7.19 -11.73
CA ASN A 124 8.93 8.64 -11.74
C ASN A 124 8.93 9.20 -13.18
N LEU A 125 9.82 8.69 -14.05
CA LEU A 125 9.85 9.11 -15.46
C LEU A 125 8.54 8.78 -16.19
N LEU A 126 7.96 7.60 -15.96
CA LEU A 126 6.71 7.19 -16.58
C LEU A 126 5.57 8.14 -16.22
N PHE A 127 5.42 8.49 -14.94
CA PHE A 127 4.39 9.43 -14.50
C PHE A 127 4.63 10.88 -14.98
N LEU A 128 5.88 11.35 -14.93
CA LEU A 128 6.24 12.70 -15.38
C LEU A 128 6.05 12.91 -16.88
N ASN A 129 6.13 11.84 -17.67
CA ASN A 129 6.08 11.91 -19.13
C ASN A 129 4.82 11.27 -19.73
N THR A 130 3.71 11.18 -18.98
CA THR A 130 2.46 10.59 -19.49
C THR A 130 1.99 11.25 -20.79
N ASP A 131 2.11 12.56 -20.93
CA ASP A 131 1.79 13.28 -22.18
C ASP A 131 2.63 12.83 -23.38
N TYR A 132 3.84 12.32 -23.13
CA TYR A 132 4.73 11.82 -24.17
C TYR A 132 4.28 10.47 -24.73
N TRP A 133 3.81 9.54 -23.88
CA TRP A 133 3.60 8.14 -24.29
C TRP A 133 2.16 7.64 -24.18
N ALA A 134 1.30 8.24 -23.35
CA ALA A 134 -0.01 7.67 -23.01
C ALA A 134 -0.95 7.54 -24.23
N SER A 135 -0.91 8.51 -25.15
CA SER A 135 -1.78 8.53 -26.34
C SER A 135 -1.22 7.74 -27.54
N LYS A 136 0.03 7.27 -27.45
CA LYS A 136 0.70 6.52 -28.52
C LYS A 136 0.08 5.15 -28.72
N ASN A 137 0.24 4.59 -29.90
CA ASN A 137 -0.04 3.16 -30.09
C ASN A 137 1.00 2.32 -29.32
N PRO A 138 0.74 1.02 -29.07
CA PRO A 138 1.61 0.18 -28.24
C PRO A 138 3.08 0.17 -28.69
N LYS A 139 3.35 0.12 -29.99
CA LYS A 139 4.72 0.06 -30.52
C LYS A 139 5.48 1.36 -30.27
N GLU A 140 4.83 2.49 -30.54
CA GLU A 140 5.40 3.81 -30.28
C GLU A 140 5.57 4.09 -28.78
N ALA A 141 4.70 3.55 -27.93
CA ALA A 141 4.84 3.63 -26.47
C ALA A 141 6.06 2.82 -25.99
N GLU A 142 6.27 1.61 -26.52
CA GLU A 142 7.49 0.81 -26.24
C GLU A 142 8.76 1.55 -26.63
N ASP A 143 8.78 2.17 -27.81
CA ASP A 143 9.93 2.96 -28.28
C ASP A 143 10.18 4.16 -27.33
N ALA A 144 9.12 4.84 -26.88
CA ALA A 144 9.23 5.90 -25.88
C ALA A 144 9.79 5.39 -24.53
N PHE A 145 9.42 4.19 -24.08
CA PHE A 145 9.96 3.60 -22.86
C PHE A 145 11.43 3.21 -23.01
N ALA A 146 11.86 2.75 -24.18
CA ALA A 146 13.26 2.50 -24.47
C ALA A 146 14.10 3.79 -24.42
N GLU A 147 13.56 4.92 -24.91
CA GLU A 147 14.23 6.22 -24.81
C GLU A 147 14.36 6.68 -23.34
N LEU A 148 13.31 6.50 -22.54
CA LEU A 148 13.37 6.77 -21.09
C LEU A 148 14.40 5.87 -20.40
N ALA A 149 14.51 4.59 -20.79
CA ALA A 149 15.52 3.67 -20.27
C ALA A 149 16.94 4.13 -20.62
N VAL A 150 17.18 4.58 -21.86
CA VAL A 150 18.47 5.16 -22.26
C VAL A 150 18.81 6.38 -21.41
N SER A 151 17.83 7.22 -21.06
CA SER A 151 18.05 8.38 -20.19
C SER A 151 18.46 8.03 -18.76
N LEU A 152 18.16 6.81 -18.33
CA LEU A 152 18.57 6.25 -17.04
C LEU A 152 19.90 5.48 -17.11
N GLU A 153 20.54 5.42 -18.27
CA GLU A 153 21.79 4.67 -18.51
C GLU A 153 21.65 3.15 -18.27
N ILE A 154 20.44 2.61 -18.43
CA ILE A 154 20.15 1.17 -18.33
C ILE A 154 19.89 0.54 -19.69
N ASP A 155 20.07 -0.78 -19.75
CA ASP A 155 19.97 -1.57 -20.98
C ASP A 155 18.51 -1.59 -21.47
N PRO A 156 18.19 -0.93 -22.61
CA PRO A 156 16.84 -0.89 -23.15
C PRO A 156 16.45 -2.22 -23.83
N GLN A 157 17.40 -3.09 -24.19
CA GLN A 157 17.09 -4.40 -24.77
C GLN A 157 16.44 -5.32 -23.73
N LYS A 158 16.79 -5.18 -22.45
CA LYS A 158 16.11 -5.88 -21.34
C LYS A 158 14.65 -5.46 -21.14
N PHE A 159 14.20 -4.33 -21.70
CA PHE A 159 12.81 -3.87 -21.63
C PHE A 159 11.89 -4.60 -22.61
N LEU A 160 12.42 -4.94 -23.79
CA LEU A 160 11.61 -5.34 -24.94
C LEU A 160 11.27 -6.84 -24.95
N GLY A 161 11.98 -7.67 -24.18
CA GLY A 161 11.78 -9.13 -24.25
C GLY A 161 11.93 -9.66 -25.68
N LEU A 162 12.89 -9.11 -26.42
CA LEU A 162 13.40 -9.66 -27.69
C LEU A 162 14.57 -10.61 -27.40
#